data_AF-D7AZQ8-F1
#
_entry.id   AF-D7AZQ8-F1
#
_cell.length_a   1.000
_cell.length_b   1.000
_cell.length_c   1.000
_cell.angle_alpha   90.00
_cell.angle_beta   90.00
_cell.angle_gamma   90.00
#
_symmetry.space_group_name_H-M   'P 1'
#
loop_
_entity.id
_entity.type
_entity.pdbx_description
1 polymer ?
#
loop_
_entity_poly.entity_id
_entity_poly.type
_entity_poly.pdbx_seq_one_letter_code
_entity_poly.pdbx_strand_id
1 'polypeptide(L)' 'MATHEELSARYPDVLFTNLPPGTHGTGAVWEVRSRGSDTIIMYAHTDEQADRYAKVVARAVKYPGQMG' A
#
# COMPACT_ATOMS: atom_id res chain seq x y z
N MET A 1 -7.58 5.93 -12.91
CA MET A 1 -6.42 6.51 -12.20
C MET A 1 -6.95 7.19 -10.96
N ALA A 2 -6.67 6.64 -9.78
CA ALA A 2 -6.98 7.29 -8.51
C ALA A 2 -5.70 8.00 -8.04
N THR A 3 -5.80 9.26 -7.64
CA THR A 3 -4.62 10.02 -7.20
C THR A 3 -4.15 9.55 -5.82
N HIS A 4 -2.90 9.89 -5.47
CA HIS A 4 -2.36 9.65 -4.14
C HIS A 4 -3.25 10.20 -3.02
N GLU A 5 -3.83 11.39 -3.23
CA GLU A 5 -4.73 12.03 -2.26
C GLU A 5 -6.03 11.23 -2.09
N GLU A 6 -6.62 10.75 -3.19
CA GLU A 6 -7.84 9.93 -3.15
C GLU A 6 -7.59 8.59 -2.43
N LEU A 7 -6.45 7.95 -2.68
CA LEU A 7 -6.08 6.70 -2.03
C LEU A 7 -5.81 6.91 -0.53
N SER A 8 -5.09 7.96 -0.17
CA SER A 8 -4.79 8.30 1.22
C SER A 8 -6.05 8.68 2.01
N ALA A 9 -7.00 9.36 1.38
CA ALA A 9 -8.30 9.69 1.99
C ALA A 9 -9.16 8.44 2.23
N ARG A 10 -9.11 7.45 1.32
CA ARG A 10 -9.88 6.20 1.46
C ARG A 10 -9.29 5.23 2.48
N TYR A 11 -7.96 5.23 2.65
CA TYR A 11 -7.25 4.31 3.53
C TYR A 11 -6.35 5.08 4.52
N PRO A 12 -6.91 5.73 5.55
CA PRO A 12 -6.14 6.58 6.48
C PRO A 12 -5.09 5.81 7.31
N ASP A 13 -5.24 4.49 7.41
CA ASP A 13 -4.32 3.59 8.12
C ASP A 13 -3.22 3.00 7.21
N VAL A 14 -3.24 3.35 5.93
CA VAL A 14 -2.29 2.89 4.91
C VAL A 14 -1.45 4.08 4.44
N LEU A 15 -0.14 3.89 4.38
CA LEU A 15 0.80 4.83 3.79
C LEU A 15 1.09 4.40 2.35
N PHE A 16 0.96 5.35 1.44
CA PHE A 16 1.40 5.22 0.05
C PHE A 16 2.64 6.08 -0.14
N THR A 17 3.73 5.50 -0.61
CA THR A 17 4.96 6.24 -0.94
C THR A 17 5.28 6.03 -2.40
N ASN A 18 5.46 7.12 -3.15
CA ASN A 18 5.84 7.02 -4.55
C ASN A 18 7.32 6.61 -4.63
N LEU A 19 7.60 5.57 -5.40
CA LEU A 19 8.95 5.07 -5.60
C LEU A 19 9.51 5.60 -6.91
N PRO A 20 10.68 6.27 -6.88
CA PRO A 20 11.38 6.64 -8.09
C PRO A 20 11.68 5.41 -8.96
N PRO A 21 11.65 5.54 -10.30
CA PRO A 21 12.06 4.47 -11.20
C PRO A 21 13.44 3.92 -10.82
N GLY A 22 13.55 2.59 -10.71
CA GLY A 22 14.80 1.91 -10.34
C GLY A 22 15.04 1.74 -8.84
N THR A 23 14.22 2.32 -7.96
CA THR A 23 14.31 2.11 -6.50
C THR A 23 13.98 0.67 -6.12
N HIS A 24 12.99 0.09 -6.79
CA HIS A 24 12.69 -1.34 -6.72
C HIS A 24 12.99 -1.95 -8.08
N GLY A 25 13.92 -2.91 -8.14
CA GLY A 25 14.51 -3.46 -9.37
C GLY A 25 13.51 -4.11 -10.36
N THR A 26 12.23 -4.20 -9.98
CA THR A 26 11.14 -4.71 -10.83
C THR A 26 10.26 -3.61 -11.44
N GLY A 27 10.55 -2.32 -11.19
CA GLY A 27 9.75 -1.20 -11.73
C GLY A 27 8.46 -0.92 -10.96
N ALA A 28 8.45 -1.17 -9.65
CA ALA A 28 7.35 -0.71 -8.80
C ALA A 28 7.44 0.82 -8.64
N VAL A 29 6.27 1.47 -8.63
CA VAL A 29 6.13 2.93 -8.53
C VAL A 29 5.44 3.35 -7.23
N TRP A 30 4.94 2.38 -6.45
CA TRP A 30 4.31 2.59 -5.16
C TRP A 30 4.82 1.59 -4.12
N GLU A 31 5.16 2.09 -2.94
CA GLU A 31 5.22 1.31 -1.70
C GLU A 31 3.91 1.53 -0.93
N VAL A 32 3.27 0.44 -0.50
CA VAL A 32 2.02 0.43 0.26
C VAL A 32 2.28 -0.29 1.56
N ARG A 33 2.20 0.42 2.69
CA ARG A 33 2.45 -0.16 4.02
C ARG A 33 1.45 0.31 5.07
N SER A 34 1.32 -0.43 6.15
CA SER A 34 0.47 -0.02 7.28
C SER A 34 1.12 1.07 8.13
N ARG A 35 0.35 2.09 8.53
CA ARG A 35 0.85 3.23 9.32
C ARG A 35 1.22 2.85 10.76
N GLY A 36 0.64 1.78 11.31
CA GLY A 36 0.86 1.31 12.69
C GLY A 36 1.72 0.06 12.82
N SER A 37 2.24 -0.48 11.73
CA SER A 37 3.00 -1.73 11.74
C SER A 37 3.89 -1.80 10.50
N ASP A 38 5.20 -1.96 10.68
CA ASP A 38 6.13 -2.14 9.54
C ASP A 38 6.11 -3.57 8.98
N THR A 39 5.24 -4.44 9.49
CA THR A 39 5.24 -5.87 9.16
C THR A 39 4.64 -6.18 7.79
N ILE A 40 3.85 -5.27 7.21
CA ILE A 40 3.18 -5.50 5.92
C ILE A 40 3.54 -4.36 4.97
N ILE A 41 4.41 -4.69 4.02
CA ILE A 41 4.85 -3.80 2.94
C ILE A 41 4.58 -4.51 1.61
N MET A 42 3.91 -3.83 0.69
CA MET A 42 3.62 -4.32 -0.66
C MET A 42 4.07 -3.29 -1.70
N TYR A 43 4.62 -3.76 -2.82
CA TYR A 43 5.13 -2.91 -3.90
C TYR A 43 4.22 -3.01 -5.12
N ALA A 44 3.62 -1.89 -5.53
CA ALA A 44 2.70 -1.82 -6.65
C ALA A 44 3.34 -1.14 -7.87
N HIS A 45 3.01 -1.66 -9.06
CA HIS A 45 3.49 -1.17 -10.35
C HIS A 45 2.50 -0.23 -11.04
N THR A 46 1.25 -0.20 -10.57
CA THR A 46 0.20 0.71 -11.07
C THR A 46 -0.69 1.21 -9.93
N ASP A 47 -1.47 2.25 -10.18
CA ASP A 47 -2.43 2.80 -9.21
C ASP A 47 -3.51 1.77 -8.84
N GLU A 48 -3.97 0.96 -9.81
CA GLU A 48 -4.96 -0.10 -9.58
C GLU A 48 -4.39 -1.26 -8.75
N GLN A 49 -3.08 -1.51 -8.83
CA GLN A 49 -2.42 -2.44 -7.90
C GLN A 49 -2.30 -1.83 -6.51
N ALA A 50 -1.95 -0.54 -6.41
CA ALA A 50 -1.85 0.15 -5.14
C ALA A 50 -3.20 0.16 -4.38
N ASP A 51 -4.33 0.41 -5.06
CA ASP A 51 -5.68 0.30 -4.44
C ASP A 51 -5.98 -1.13 -3.96
N ARG A 52 -5.64 -2.15 -4.75
CA ARG A 52 -5.86 -3.56 -4.36
C ARG A 52 -5.02 -3.93 -3.14
N TYR A 53 -3.75 -3.54 -3.10
CA TYR A 53 -2.88 -3.80 -1.96
C TYR A 53 -3.30 -3.02 -0.73
N ALA A 54 -3.76 -1.78 -0.88
CA ALA A 54 -4.30 -1.01 0.23
C ALA A 54 -5.47 -1.70 0.91
N LYS A 55 -6.37 -2.35 0.16
CA LYS A 55 -7.47 -3.16 0.76
C LYS A 55 -6.93 -4.33 1.58
N VAL A 56 -5.86 -4.98 1.11
CA VAL A 56 -5.23 -6.11 1.83
C VAL A 56 -4.57 -5.60 3.11
N VAL A 57 -3.75 -4.55 3.00
CA VAL A 57 -3.05 -3.93 4.14
C VAL A 57 -4.07 -3.41 5.17
N ALA A 58 -5.10 -2.67 4.73
CA ALA A 58 -6.13 -2.14 5.62
C ALA A 58 -6.92 -3.25 6.34
N ARG A 59 -7.20 -4.38 5.67
CA ARG A 59 -7.83 -5.54 6.31
C ARG A 59 -6.92 -6.16 7.35
N ALA A 60 -5.63 -6.31 7.05
CA ALA A 60 -4.68 -6.89 7.99
C ALA A 60 -4.47 -5.99 9.23
N VAL A 61 -4.47 -4.67 9.07
CA VAL A 61 -4.44 -3.72 10.21
C VAL A 61 -5.69 -3.83 11.08
N LYS A 62 -6.88 -3.98 10.48
CA LYS A 62 -8.14 -4.12 11.23
C LYS A 62 -8.29 -5.47 11.94
N TYR A 63 -7.62 -6.52 11.44
CA TYR A 63 -7.71 -7.87 11.98
C TYR A 63 -6.32 -8.49 12.16
N PRO A 64 -5.50 -7.98 13.09
CA PRO A 64 -4.11 -8.41 13.25
C PRO A 64 -3.93 -9.86 13.76
N GLY A 65 -5.03 -10.62 13.95
CA GLY A 65 -5.02 -11.97 14.54
C GLY A 65 -5.69 -13.08 13.73
N GLN A 66 -6.01 -12.89 12.44
CA GLN A 66 -6.65 -13.92 11.60
C GLN A 66 -5.79 -14.47 10.45
N MET A 67 -4.49 -14.19 10.42
CA MET A 67 -3.55 -14.95 9.59
C MET A 67 -3.00 -16.12 10.41
N GLY A 68 -3.81 -17.16 10.55
CA GLY A 68 -3.43 -18.47 11.08
C GLY A 68 -3.45 -19.51 9.97
#